data_AF-A0A1I2WLG6-F1
#
_entry.id   AF-A0A1I2WLG6-F1
#
_cell.length_a   1.000
_cell.length_b   1.000
_cell.length_c   1.000
_cell.angle_alpha   90.00
_cell.angle_beta   90.00
_cell.angle_gamma   90.00
#
_symmetry.space_group_name_H-M   'P 1'
#
loop_
_entity.id
_entity.type
_entity.pdbx_description
1 polymer ?
#
loop_
_entity_poly.entity_id
_entity_poly.type
_entity_poly.pdbx_seq_one_letter_code
_entity_poly.pdbx_strand_id
1 'polypeptide(L)'
;MEPFNIRIQQNDKDVTLTVLPEGNYFKLIYFGGIIGAIRESNGAWELLPEEEIEPGGLPFYDYKKGLIDQPELTLNLPKINQIAAEIENIIH
;
A
#
# COMPACT_ATOMS: atom_id res chain seq x y z
N MET A 1 -4.50 11.17 -10.69
CA MET A 1 -3.10 10.79 -10.97
C MET A 1 -3.10 9.35 -11.45
N GLU A 2 -2.23 8.98 -12.39
CA GLU A 2 -2.15 7.60 -12.87
C GLU A 2 -1.55 6.68 -11.80
N PRO A 3 -1.86 5.37 -11.82
CA PRO A 3 -1.21 4.40 -10.94
C PRO A 3 0.30 4.37 -11.16
N PHE A 4 1.07 4.17 -10.10
CA PHE A 4 2.54 4.11 -10.15
C PHE A 4 3.09 3.05 -9.22
N ASN A 5 4.36 2.73 -9.35
CA ASN A 5 5.03 1.74 -8.50
C ASN A 5 6.02 2.41 -7.55
N ILE A 6 6.06 1.92 -6.31
CA ILE A 6 7.08 2.26 -5.32
C ILE A 6 7.87 1.02 -4.91
N ARG A 7 9.06 1.22 -4.36
CA ARG A 7 9.87 0.14 -3.79
C ARG A 7 10.03 0.36 -2.29
N ILE A 8 9.78 -0.68 -1.51
CA ILE A 8 9.93 -0.66 -0.06
C ILE A 8 10.75 -1.86 0.41
N GLN A 9 11.44 -1.71 1.53
CA GLN A 9 12.26 -2.77 2.14
C GLN A 9 11.44 -3.60 3.12
N GLN A 10 11.36 -4.92 2.95
CA GLN A 10 10.65 -5.85 3.83
C GLN A 10 11.52 -7.09 4.08
N ASN A 11 11.93 -7.32 5.33
CA ASN A 11 12.76 -8.46 5.75
C ASN A 11 13.99 -8.66 4.81
N ASP A 12 14.76 -7.58 4.62
CA ASP A 12 15.96 -7.52 3.76
C ASP A 12 15.71 -7.74 2.26
N LYS A 13 14.44 -7.70 1.82
CA LYS A 13 14.04 -7.79 0.40
C LYS A 13 13.40 -6.48 -0.07
N ASP A 14 13.74 -6.07 -1.28
CA ASP A 14 12.98 -5.03 -1.98
C ASP A 14 11.64 -5.61 -2.48
N VAL A 15 10.55 -4.99 -2.06
CA VAL A 15 9.18 -5.30 -2.46
C VAL A 15 8.64 -4.15 -3.29
N THR A 16 8.07 -4.47 -4.44
CA THR A 16 7.38 -3.48 -5.29
C THR A 16 5.90 -3.47 -4.94
N LEU A 17 5.37 -2.28 -4.69
CA LEU A 17 3.93 -2.04 -4.53
C LEU A 17 3.43 -1.18 -5.68
N THR A 18 2.23 -1.48 -6.15
CA THR A 18 1.48 -0.56 -7.00
C THR A 18 0.63 0.33 -6.11
N VAL A 19 0.77 1.64 -6.31
CA VAL A 19 0.01 2.67 -5.64
C VAL A 19 -1.05 3.18 -6.61
N LEU A 20 -2.31 3.05 -6.21
CA LEU A 20 -3.46 3.54 -6.97
C LEU A 20 -4.07 4.73 -6.22
N PRO A 21 -3.91 5.97 -6.73
CA PRO A 21 -4.55 7.15 -6.15
C PRO A 21 -6.07 7.11 -6.33
N GLU A 22 -6.82 7.27 -5.24
CA GLU A 22 -8.29 7.35 -5.26
C GLU A 22 -8.83 8.45 -4.35
N GLY A 23 -9.35 9.51 -4.97
CA GLY A 23 -9.88 10.66 -4.23
C GLY A 23 -8.80 11.29 -3.36
N ASN A 24 -8.93 11.11 -2.04
CA ASN A 24 -8.04 11.65 -1.01
C ASN A 24 -7.15 10.59 -0.33
N TYR A 25 -7.08 9.37 -0.87
CA TYR A 25 -6.26 8.30 -0.32
C TYR A 25 -5.55 7.53 -1.44
N PHE A 26 -4.63 6.65 -1.05
CA PHE A 26 -3.87 5.79 -1.95
C PHE A 26 -4.08 4.34 -1.58
N LYS A 27 -4.62 3.54 -2.50
CA LYS A 27 -4.67 2.08 -2.34
C LYS A 27 -3.29 1.50 -2.60
N LEU A 28 -2.91 0.58 -1.75
CA LEU A 28 -1.67 -0.17 -1.83
C LEU A 28 -2.00 -1.56 -2.36
N ILE A 29 -1.44 -1.89 -3.51
CA ILE A 29 -1.69 -3.14 -4.21
C ILE A 29 -0.40 -3.95 -4.25
N TYR A 30 -0.51 -5.21 -3.84
CA TYR A 30 0.57 -6.18 -3.87
C TYR A 30 0.09 -7.43 -4.60
N PHE A 31 0.81 -7.85 -5.64
CA PHE A 31 0.44 -9.00 -6.48
C PHE A 31 -1.04 -9.02 -6.92
N GLY A 32 -1.58 -7.84 -7.25
CA GLY A 32 -2.96 -7.70 -7.73
C GLY A 32 -4.05 -7.77 -6.65
N GLY A 33 -3.68 -7.83 -5.36
CA GLY A 33 -4.61 -7.69 -4.25
C GLY A 33 -4.35 -6.43 -3.44
N ILE A 34 -5.41 -5.84 -2.89
CA ILE A 34 -5.34 -4.66 -2.01
C ILE A 34 -4.83 -5.13 -0.64
N ILE A 35 -3.67 -4.62 -0.23
CA ILE A 35 -3.12 -4.89 1.12
C ILE A 35 -3.54 -3.84 2.15
N GLY A 36 -4.09 -2.72 1.69
CA GLY A 36 -4.59 -1.62 2.50
C GLY A 36 -4.62 -0.31 1.72
N ALA A 37 -4.91 0.78 2.42
CA ALA A 37 -4.88 2.12 1.86
C ALA A 37 -4.38 3.11 2.90
N ILE A 38 -3.69 4.16 2.45
CA ILE A 38 -3.22 5.23 3.34
C ILE A 38 -3.72 6.60 2.85
N ARG A 39 -3.95 7.51 3.80
CA ARG A 39 -4.25 8.92 3.50
C ARG A 39 -3.39 9.82 4.36
N GLU A 40 -3.13 11.02 3.83
CA GLU A 40 -2.59 12.10 4.63
C GLU A 40 -3.74 12.78 5.38
N SER A 41 -3.59 12.94 6.69
CA SER A 41 -4.56 13.58 7.59
C SER A 41 -3.80 14.36 8.66
N ASN A 42 -4.05 15.68 8.74
CA ASN A 42 -3.39 16.58 9.70
C ASN A 42 -1.84 16.53 9.68
N GLY A 43 -1.24 16.37 8.49
CA GLY A 43 0.21 16.31 8.30
C GLY A 43 0.85 14.99 8.75
N ALA A 44 0.05 13.94 8.93
CA ALA A 44 0.52 12.58 9.18
C ALA A 44 -0.16 11.59 8.23
N TRP A 45 0.55 10.53 7.85
CA TRP A 45 0.01 9.45 7.05
C TRP A 45 -0.59 8.37 7.95
N GLU A 46 -1.84 8.00 7.66
CA GLU A 46 -2.59 7.00 8.44
C GLU A 46 -3.14 5.89 7.55
N LEU A 47 -3.26 4.68 8.12
CA LEU A 47 -3.92 3.54 7.49
C LEU A 47 -5.43 3.71 7.57
N LEU A 48 -6.13 3.48 6.47
CA LEU A 48 -7.59 3.43 6.46
C LEU A 48 -8.10 2.09 7.02
N PRO A 49 -9.21 2.10 7.77
CA PRO A 49 -9.98 0.89 8.05
C PRO A 49 -10.41 0.20 6.76
N GLU A 50 -10.42 -1.13 6.72
CA GLU A 50 -10.74 -1.91 5.53
C GLU A 50 -12.14 -1.58 4.98
N GLU A 51 -13.09 -1.31 5.88
CA GLU A 51 -14.47 -0.90 5.57
C GLU A 51 -14.59 0.45 4.85
N GLU A 52 -13.57 1.32 4.95
CA GLU A 52 -13.50 2.60 4.23
C GLU A 52 -12.85 2.45 2.85
N ILE A 53 -12.27 1.29 2.53
CA ILE A 53 -11.58 1.04 1.27
C ILE A 53 -12.58 0.46 0.27
N GLU A 54 -12.90 1.22 -0.78
CA GLU A 54 -13.70 0.67 -1.87
C GLU A 54 -12.84 -0.32 -2.69
N PRO A 55 -13.16 -1.62 -2.75
CA PRO A 55 -12.30 -2.58 -3.47
C PRO A 55 -12.36 -2.39 -4.99
N GLY A 56 -13.46 -1.84 -5.50
CA GLY A 56 -13.72 -1.73 -6.93
C GLY A 56 -13.66 -3.10 -7.60
N GLY A 57 -12.68 -3.31 -8.50
CA GLY A 57 -12.45 -4.57 -9.19
C GLY A 57 -11.34 -5.45 -8.62
N LEU A 58 -10.67 -5.04 -7.53
CA LEU A 58 -9.55 -5.79 -6.95
C LEU A 58 -9.97 -6.41 -5.62
N PRO A 59 -9.65 -7.70 -5.37
CA PRO A 59 -9.89 -8.30 -4.08
C PRO A 59 -8.89 -7.78 -3.04
N PHE A 60 -9.25 -7.86 -1.76
CA PHE A 60 -8.26 -7.75 -0.68
C PHE A 60 -7.27 -8.91 -0.76
N TYR A 61 -6.02 -8.62 -0.43
CA TYR A 61 -4.93 -9.57 -0.50
C TYR A 61 -5.05 -10.61 0.61
N ASP A 62 -5.21 -11.88 0.22
CA ASP A 62 -5.27 -13.01 1.14
C ASP A 62 -3.90 -13.70 1.23
N TYR A 63 -3.14 -13.39 2.28
CA TYR A 63 -1.84 -13.99 2.56
C TYR A 63 -1.89 -15.53 2.68
N LYS A 64 -3.06 -16.13 2.99
CA LYS A 64 -3.22 -17.59 3.07
C LYS A 64 -3.37 -18.26 1.70
N LYS A 65 -3.72 -17.49 0.68
CA LYS A 65 -3.84 -17.94 -0.73
C LYS A 65 -2.63 -17.55 -1.57
N GLY A 66 -1.67 -16.83 -0.99
CA GLY A 66 -0.47 -16.36 -1.66
C GLY A 66 0.41 -17.51 -2.17
N LEU A 67 1.09 -17.25 -3.28
CA LEU A 67 2.17 -18.10 -3.79
C LEU A 67 3.20 -18.34 -2.67
N ILE A 68 3.56 -19.61 -2.49
CA ILE A 68 4.62 -20.04 -1.57
C ILE A 68 5.86 -19.16 -1.84
N ASP A 69 6.40 -18.51 -0.80
CA ASP A 69 7.66 -17.71 -0.80
C ASP A 69 7.57 -16.17 -0.92
N GLN A 70 6.38 -15.57 -0.74
CA GLN A 70 6.27 -14.10 -0.67
C GLN A 70 6.40 -13.56 0.75
N PRO A 71 7.15 -12.45 0.97
CA PRO A 71 7.25 -11.84 2.29
C PRO A 71 5.88 -11.31 2.73
N GLU A 72 5.45 -11.72 3.93
CA GLU A 72 4.29 -11.14 4.60
C GLU A 72 4.55 -9.64 4.84
N LEU A 73 3.60 -8.79 4.44
CA LEU A 73 3.73 -7.35 4.52
C LEU A 73 2.70 -6.80 5.50
N THR A 74 3.16 -6.45 6.70
CA THR A 74 2.31 -5.82 7.72
C THR A 74 2.40 -4.30 7.63
N LEU A 75 1.27 -3.63 7.46
CA LEU A 75 1.17 -2.16 7.39
C LEU A 75 1.16 -1.53 8.78
N ASN A 76 2.27 -1.66 9.51
CA ASN A 76 2.47 -0.94 10.77
C ASN A 76 2.97 0.50 10.54
N LEU A 77 3.02 1.32 11.58
CA LEU A 77 3.40 2.74 11.46
C LEU A 77 4.77 2.96 10.78
N PRO A 78 5.87 2.24 11.12
CA PRO A 78 7.12 2.35 10.38
C PRO A 78 6.97 2.05 8.89
N LYS A 79 6.18 1.03 8.55
CA LYS A 79 5.93 0.65 7.15
C LYS A 79 5.14 1.72 6.41
N ILE A 80 4.11 2.29 7.04
CA ILE A 80 3.30 3.38 6.48
C ILE A 80 4.18 4.59 6.20
N ASN A 81 5.03 4.99 7.14
CA ASN A 81 5.94 6.13 6.96
C ASN A 81 6.93 5.91 5.81
N GLN A 82 7.44 4.68 5.65
CA GLN A 82 8.30 4.34 4.51
C GLN A 82 7.53 4.46 3.18
N ILE A 83 6.31 3.91 3.10
CA ILE A 83 5.46 3.98 1.90
C ILE A 83 5.12 5.43 1.57
N ALA A 84 4.77 6.23 2.58
CA ALA A 84 4.46 7.64 2.44
C ALA A 84 5.64 8.42 1.85
N ALA A 85 6.84 8.22 2.37
CA ALA A 85 8.05 8.88 1.85
C ALA A 85 8.29 8.56 0.36
N GLU A 86 8.08 7.29 -0.05
CA GLU A 86 8.20 6.91 -1.47
C GLU A 86 7.12 7.52 -2.35
N ILE A 87 5.89 7.68 -1.84
CA ILE A 87 4.80 8.37 -2.54
C ILE A 87 5.14 9.86 -2.69
N GLU A 88 5.57 10.52 -1.61
CA GLU A 88 5.94 11.94 -1.58
C GLU A 88 7.03 12.26 -2.62
N ASN A 89 8.04 11.39 -2.75
CA ASN A 89 9.11 11.52 -3.75
C ASN A 89 8.64 11.48 -5.21
N ILE A 90 7.43 10.96 -5.46
CA ILE A 90 6.85 10.84 -6.81
C ILE A 90 5.84 11.94 -7.09
N ILE A 91 5.10 12.39 -6.07
CA ILE A 91 4.05 13.39 -6.23
C ILE A 91 4.54 14.84 -6.09
N HIS A 92 5.71 15.06 -5.51
CA HIS A 92 6.42 16.34 -5.50
C HIS A 92 7.35 16.48 -6.71
#